data_AF-A0A1B6KJW4-F1
#
_entry.id   AF-A0A1B6KJW4-F1
#
_cell.length_a   1.000
_cell.length_b   1.000
_cell.length_c   1.000
_cell.angle_alpha   90.00
_cell.angle_beta   90.00
_cell.angle_gamma   90.00
#
_symmetry.space_group_name_H-M   'P 1'
#
loop_
_entity.id
_entity.type
_entity.pdbx_description
1 polymer ?
#
loop_
_entity_poly.entity_id
_entity_poly.type
_entity_poly.pdbx_seq_one_letter_code
_entity_poly.pdbx_strand_id
1 'polypeptide(L)'
;LHREVVGSVHLQNASATMFRRQEALQTMDQGDLEPPHLYNSSVLRKAKQEQRDSVLKIVHGAHPITSLSLMKHSQPYAGSIYDIALDKAVVHYFTPTQLFLYKNQCKNS
;
A
#
# COMPACT_ATOMS: atom_id res chain seq x y z
N LEU A 1 22.44 3.90 6.50
CA LEU A 1 23.36 2.79 6.16
C LEU A 1 22.71 1.41 6.33
N HIS A 2 22.65 0.76 7.50
CA HIS A 2 22.18 -0.64 7.58
C HIS A 2 20.69 -0.86 7.22
N ARG A 3 19.80 0.05 7.64
CA ARG A 3 18.35 -0.02 7.31
C ARG A 3 18.05 0.20 5.83
N GLU A 4 18.82 1.07 5.16
CA GLU A 4 18.68 1.32 3.72
C GLU A 4 19.12 0.11 2.88
N VAL A 5 20.14 -0.63 3.34
CA VAL A 5 20.61 -1.85 2.67
C VAL A 5 19.59 -2.99 2.78
N VAL A 6 18.99 -3.16 3.97
CA VAL A 6 17.93 -4.17 4.20
C VAL A 6 16.67 -3.85 3.38
N GLY A 7 16.29 -2.57 3.30
CA GLY A 7 15.23 -2.11 2.40
C GLY A 7 15.56 -2.37 0.93
N SER A 8 16.72 -1.89 0.47
CA SER A 8 17.10 -1.87 -0.95
C SER A 8 17.19 -3.24 -1.63
N VAL A 9 17.75 -4.26 -0.98
CA VAL A 9 18.12 -5.50 -1.67
C VAL A 9 17.14 -6.66 -1.41
N HIS A 10 16.55 -6.77 -0.22
CA HIS A 10 15.84 -8.00 0.19
C HIS A 10 14.33 -7.83 0.38
N LEU A 11 13.84 -6.62 0.66
CA LEU A 11 12.43 -6.39 1.00
C LEU A 11 11.57 -5.96 -0.20
N GLN A 12 12.12 -5.75 -1.39
CA GLN A 12 11.30 -5.43 -2.58
C GLN A 12 10.37 -6.60 -2.95
N ASN A 13 10.92 -7.83 -2.96
CA ASN A 13 10.21 -9.02 -3.45
C ASN A 13 9.73 -9.97 -2.35
N ALA A 14 10.12 -9.74 -1.09
CA ALA A 14 9.73 -10.58 0.06
C ALA A 14 8.92 -9.79 1.10
N SER A 15 8.11 -10.51 1.89
CA SER A 15 7.46 -9.96 3.08
C SER A 15 8.46 -9.90 4.24
N ALA A 16 8.20 -9.03 5.24
CA ALA A 16 9.02 -8.97 6.45
C ALA A 16 9.16 -10.34 7.14
N THR A 17 8.09 -11.15 7.11
CA THR A 17 8.10 -12.51 7.66
C THR A 17 9.02 -13.46 6.87
N MET A 18 8.96 -13.41 5.54
CA MET A 18 9.82 -14.23 4.68
C MET A 18 11.29 -13.87 4.85
N PHE A 19 11.59 -12.57 4.92
CA PHE A 19 12.94 -12.09 5.19
C PHE A 19 13.47 -12.60 6.53
N ARG A 20 12.71 -12.41 7.62
CA ARG A 20 13.10 -12.89 8.95
C ARG A 20 13.31 -14.39 8.99
N ARG A 21 12.43 -15.15 8.33
CA ARG A 21 12.55 -16.60 8.24
C ARG A 21 13.84 -17.00 7.53
N GLN A 22 14.17 -16.35 6.42
CA GLN A 22 15.35 -16.66 5.64
C GLN A 22 16.63 -16.28 6.38
N GLU A 23 16.65 -15.13 7.05
CA GLU A 23 17.78 -14.69 7.88
C GLU A 23 17.99 -15.65 9.05
N ALA A 24 16.93 -15.99 9.80
CA ALA A 24 16.99 -16.97 10.88
C ALA A 24 17.51 -18.34 10.42
N LEU A 25 17.07 -18.85 9.26
CA LEU A 25 17.55 -20.12 8.70
C LEU A 25 19.04 -20.10 8.30
N GLN A 26 19.62 -18.92 8.05
CA GLN A 26 21.03 -18.78 7.67
C GLN A 26 21.95 -18.57 8.87
N THR A 27 21.43 -18.00 9.96
CA THR A 27 22.25 -17.53 11.09
C THR A 27 21.95 -18.22 12.42
N MET A 28 20.91 -19.05 12.52
CA MET A 28 20.49 -19.69 13.76
C MET A 28 20.39 -21.20 13.60
N ASP A 29 20.88 -21.93 14.60
CA ASP A 29 20.61 -23.36 14.75
C ASP A 29 19.36 -23.60 15.62
N GLN A 30 18.87 -24.84 15.61
CA GLN A 30 17.68 -25.19 16.37
C GLN A 30 17.93 -25.08 17.88
N GLY A 31 17.18 -24.18 18.53
CA GLY A 31 17.26 -23.95 19.98
C GLY A 31 18.02 -22.68 20.36
N ASP A 32 18.61 -21.98 19.40
CA ASP A 32 19.26 -20.70 19.64
C ASP A 32 18.26 -19.62 20.08
N LEU A 33 18.73 -18.72 20.94
CA LEU A 33 18.00 -17.50 21.27
C LEU A 33 17.97 -16.57 20.06
N GLU A 34 16.85 -15.86 19.88
CA GLU A 34 16.70 -14.92 18.79
C GLU A 34 17.79 -13.83 18.85
N PRO A 35 18.61 -13.67 17.82
CA PRO A 35 19.73 -12.77 17.88
C PRO A 35 19.28 -11.31 17.70
N PRO A 36 19.95 -10.35 18.37
CA PRO A 36 19.54 -8.94 18.32
C PRO A 36 19.73 -8.27 16.95
N HIS A 37 20.48 -8.91 16.03
CA HIS A 37 20.63 -8.44 14.66
C HIS A 37 19.45 -8.85 13.75
N LEU A 38 18.64 -9.83 14.15
CA LEU A 38 17.41 -10.18 13.45
C LEU A 38 16.36 -9.10 13.71
N TYR A 39 16.14 -8.23 12.73
CA TYR A 39 15.25 -7.10 12.90
C TYR A 39 13.79 -7.56 13.11
N ASN A 40 13.11 -6.89 14.04
CA ASN A 40 11.69 -7.11 14.25
C ASN A 40 10.85 -6.70 13.02
N SER A 41 9.64 -7.27 12.92
CA SER A 41 8.78 -7.05 11.75
C SER A 41 8.36 -5.60 11.57
N SER A 42 8.24 -4.80 12.63
CA SER A 42 7.86 -3.38 12.55
C SER A 42 8.96 -2.53 11.92
N VAL A 43 10.22 -2.75 12.29
CA VAL A 43 11.39 -2.10 11.70
C VAL A 43 11.50 -2.45 10.21
N LEU A 44 11.32 -3.73 9.85
CA LEU A 44 11.36 -4.17 8.45
C LEU A 44 10.23 -3.56 7.62
N ARG A 45 9.00 -3.50 8.15
CA ARG A 45 7.87 -2.86 7.45
C ARG A 45 8.13 -1.37 7.23
N LYS A 46 8.68 -0.68 8.23
CA LYS A 46 9.02 0.74 8.13
C LYS A 46 10.13 0.98 7.10
N ALA A 47 11.20 0.19 7.12
CA ALA A 47 12.28 0.28 6.13
C ALA A 47 11.76 0.04 4.69
N LYS A 48 10.87 -0.95 4.50
CA LYS A 48 10.22 -1.19 3.19
C LYS A 48 9.32 -0.03 2.76
N GLN A 49 8.65 0.63 3.70
CA GLN A 49 7.85 1.81 3.41
C GLN A 49 8.74 2.98 3.01
N GLU A 50 9.73 3.34 3.83
CA GLU A 50 10.66 4.44 3.57
C GLU A 50 11.36 4.32 2.21
N GLN A 51 11.75 3.10 1.85
CA GLN A 51 12.29 2.83 0.53
C GLN A 51 11.28 3.07 -0.60
N ARG A 52 10.03 2.59 -0.46
CA ARG A 52 8.99 2.84 -1.46
C ARG A 52 8.66 4.31 -1.58
N ASP A 53 8.57 5.01 -0.44
CA ASP A 53 8.33 6.44 -0.39
C ASP A 53 9.46 7.18 -1.13
N SER A 54 10.73 6.76 -0.94
CA SER A 54 11.88 7.30 -1.68
C SER A 54 11.79 7.05 -3.19
N VAL A 55 11.50 5.81 -3.62
CA VAL A 55 11.36 5.45 -5.05
C VAL A 55 10.21 6.22 -5.71
N LEU A 56 9.08 6.34 -5.03
CA LEU A 56 7.90 7.05 -5.50
C LEU A 56 7.99 8.57 -5.28
N LYS A 57 9.08 9.06 -4.69
CA LYS A 57 9.29 10.48 -4.33
C LYS A 57 8.13 11.06 -3.51
N ILE A 58 7.55 10.24 -2.62
CA ILE A 58 6.49 10.65 -1.72
C ILE A 58 7.11 11.54 -0.65
N VAL A 59 6.70 12.81 -0.63
CA VAL A 59 7.10 13.75 0.42
C VAL A 59 6.25 13.49 1.66
N HIS A 60 6.89 13.31 2.82
CA HIS A 60 6.18 13.18 4.09
C HIS A 60 5.24 14.38 4.32
N GLY A 61 3.96 14.10 4.53
CA GLY A 61 2.91 15.12 4.68
C GLY A 61 2.01 15.31 3.46
N ALA A 62 2.26 14.62 2.34
CA ALA A 62 1.33 14.58 1.22
C ALA A 62 0.00 13.93 1.65
N HIS A 63 -1.08 14.71 1.67
CA HIS A 63 -2.39 14.23 2.09
C HIS A 63 -2.95 13.27 1.01
N PRO A 64 -3.31 12.02 1.34
CA PRO A 64 -3.69 11.01 0.34
C PRO A 64 -4.90 11.44 -0.50
N ILE A 65 -5.85 12.17 0.08
CA ILE A 65 -6.99 12.74 -0.67
C ILE A 65 -6.53 13.77 -1.70
N THR A 66 -5.55 14.60 -1.35
CA THR A 66 -4.97 15.59 -2.28
C THR A 66 -4.24 14.88 -3.40
N SER A 67 -3.48 13.83 -3.10
CA SER A 67 -2.85 12.97 -4.11
C SER A 67 -3.88 12.35 -5.05
N LEU A 68 -4.99 11.81 -4.53
CA LEU A 68 -6.08 11.27 -5.34
C LEU A 68 -6.75 12.34 -6.21
N SER A 69 -6.92 13.55 -5.67
CA SER A 69 -7.48 14.67 -6.42
C SER A 69 -6.57 15.11 -7.56
N LEU A 70 -5.25 15.19 -7.33
CA LEU A 70 -4.25 15.40 -8.38
C LEU A 70 -4.30 14.28 -9.42
N MET A 71 -4.34 13.02 -8.97
CA MET A 71 -4.41 11.86 -9.84
C MET A 71 -5.63 11.89 -10.75
N LYS A 72 -6.81 12.25 -10.22
CA LYS A 72 -8.06 12.39 -10.98
C LYS A 72 -7.93 13.30 -12.21
N HIS A 73 -7.07 14.31 -12.14
CA HIS A 73 -6.86 15.27 -13.23
C HIS A 73 -5.55 15.05 -14.00
N SER A 74 -4.76 14.04 -13.67
CA SER A 74 -3.47 13.75 -14.30
C SER A 74 -3.49 12.43 -15.06
N GLN A 75 -2.73 12.33 -16.15
CA GLN A 75 -2.52 11.06 -16.86
C GLN A 75 -1.66 10.11 -15.99
N PRO A 76 -1.88 8.78 -16.04
CA PRO A 76 -2.85 8.04 -16.86
C PRO A 76 -4.24 7.88 -16.21
N TYR A 77 -4.47 8.46 -15.03
CA TYR A 77 -5.66 8.19 -14.21
C TYR A 77 -6.85 9.11 -14.54
N ALA A 78 -6.62 10.13 -15.36
CA ALA A 78 -7.65 11.02 -15.86
C ALA A 78 -8.77 10.21 -16.54
N GLY A 79 -10.01 10.40 -16.07
CA GLY A 79 -11.18 9.65 -16.54
C GLY A 79 -11.36 8.27 -15.91
N SER A 80 -10.38 7.73 -15.17
CA SER A 80 -10.54 6.49 -14.39
C SER A 80 -11.06 6.74 -12.98
N ILE A 81 -10.73 7.89 -12.40
CA ILE A 81 -11.23 8.31 -11.08
C ILE A 81 -12.41 9.26 -11.27
N TYR A 82 -13.62 8.75 -11.05
CA TYR A 82 -14.85 9.52 -11.26
C TYR A 82 -15.15 10.44 -10.08
N ASP A 83 -15.17 9.91 -8.85
CA ASP A 83 -15.47 10.67 -7.64
C ASP A 83 -14.57 10.30 -6.47
N ILE A 84 -14.33 11.31 -5.62
CA ILE A 84 -13.56 11.20 -4.39
C ILE A 84 -14.43 11.81 -3.29
N ALA A 85 -14.81 10.99 -2.32
CA ALA A 85 -15.61 11.41 -1.19
C ALA A 85 -14.84 11.15 0.11
N LEU A 86 -14.80 12.15 0.99
CA LEU A 86 -14.35 11.99 2.37
C LEU A 86 -15.55 11.78 3.31
N ASP A 87 -16.53 12.69 3.24
CA ASP A 87 -17.68 12.73 4.16
C ASP A 87 -19.03 12.48 3.47
N LYS A 88 -19.06 12.33 2.14
CA LYS A 88 -20.32 12.05 1.43
C LYS A 88 -20.68 10.57 1.55
N ALA A 89 -21.94 10.28 1.86
CA ALA A 89 -22.48 8.93 1.73
C ALA A 89 -22.48 8.54 0.24
N VAL A 90 -21.72 7.50 -0.12
CA VAL A 90 -21.65 6.96 -1.48
C VAL A 90 -22.32 5.59 -1.50
N VAL A 91 -23.32 5.43 -2.36
CA VAL A 91 -23.94 4.13 -2.63
C VAL A 91 -23.35 3.58 -3.92
N HIS A 92 -22.64 2.45 -3.82
CA HIS A 92 -22.11 1.74 -4.98
C HIS A 92 -23.05 0.62 -5.40
N TYR A 93 -23.40 0.61 -6.69
CA TYR A 93 -24.17 -0.46 -7.31
C TYR A 93 -23.24 -1.33 -8.13
N PHE A 94 -23.17 -2.62 -7.79
CA PHE A 94 -22.26 -3.57 -8.43
C PHE A 94 -22.98 -4.64 -9.24
N THR A 95 -24.20 -5.02 -8.85
CA THR A 95 -24.92 -6.10 -9.55
C THR A 95 -25.71 -5.57 -10.76
N PRO A 96 -25.92 -6.41 -11.80
CA PRO A 96 -26.74 -6.02 -12.95
C PRO A 96 -28.14 -5.55 -12.54
N THR A 97 -28.76 -6.20 -11.55
CA THR A 97 -30.07 -5.83 -11.02
C THR A 97 -30.06 -4.45 -10.38
N GLN A 98 -29.06 -4.14 -9.56
CA GLN A 98 -28.90 -2.84 -8.92
C GLN A 98 -28.74 -1.72 -9.97
N LEU A 99 -27.91 -1.96 -10.99
CA LEU A 99 -27.71 -1.01 -12.09
C LEU A 99 -28.98 -0.81 -12.92
N PHE A 100 -29.74 -1.88 -13.17
CA PHE A 100 -31.02 -1.81 -13.88
C PHE A 100 -32.05 -0.97 -13.12
N LEU A 101 -32.22 -1.22 -11.82
CA LEU A 101 -33.13 -0.46 -10.97
C LEU A 101 -32.74 1.02 -10.92
N TYR A 102 -31.46 1.32 -10.70
CA TYR A 102 -30.95 2.69 -10.68
C TYR A 102 -31.23 3.42 -12.01
N LYS A 103 -30.89 2.78 -13.15
CA LYS A 103 -31.12 3.36 -14.48
C LYS A 103 -32.59 3.60 -14.77
N ASN A 104 -33.49 2.72 -14.32
CA ASN A 104 -34.93 2.92 -14.48
C ASN A 104 -35.44 4.08 -13.63
N GLN A 105 -34.97 4.20 -12.40
CA GLN A 105 -35.34 5.31 -11.52
C GLN A 105 -34.90 6.67 -12.10
N CYS A 106 -33.67 6.77 -12.61
CA CYS A 106 -33.14 8.00 -13.21
C CYS A 106 -33.84 8.41 -14.52
N LYS A 107 -34.51 7.49 -15.23
CA LYS A 107 -35.28 7.81 -16.45
C LYS A 107 -36.68 8.35 -16.16
N ASN A 108 -37.21 8.03 -14.98
CA ASN A 108 -38.57 8.41 -14.55
C ASN A 108 -38.58 9.62 -13.61
N SER A 109 -37.40 10.24 -13.39
CA SER A 109 -37.23 11.50 -12.64
C SER A 109 -36.91 12.61 -13.62
#